data_AF-R0J457-F1
#
_entry.id   AF-R0J457-F1
#
_cell.length_a   1.000
_cell.length_b   1.000
_cell.length_c   1.000
_cell.angle_alpha   90.00
_cell.angle_beta   90.00
_cell.angle_gamma   90.00
#
_symmetry.space_group_name_H-M   'P 1'
#
loop_
_entity.id
_entity.type
_entity.pdbx_description
1 polymer ?
#
loop_
_entity_poly.entity_id
_entity_poly.type
_entity_poly.pdbx_seq_one_letter_code
_entity_poly.pdbx_strand_id
1 'polypeptide(L)'
;MSFLKANSASTANAPSPTPSTSSTSGSKRKRPADGAPPVVYSQPQDTGTGEHVFTRLTYVNDFLRERKDKWHSFEDIMEYLNIPSGHIQREQLRQLMRADNQGNRISWDSHNEKYKYKSKLDIHNRAQLKGHFQTQKSALGLQIKDLKDGWSTVAEDITKMEEKNEVLVRRAKDGVPKTVWANDPSLMLPMDPVFAKAWHSVQVPDNPEELRKVLLANKMTAATQAKVIVAAPTNKKKKGPRRGGKQTNTHMIGILKDFSGMRK
;
A
#
# COMPACT_ATOMS: atom_id res chain seq x y z
N MET A 1 -34.40 0.78 -48.09
CA MET A 1 -33.28 1.33 -48.88
C MET A 1 -32.22 1.80 -47.87
N SER A 2 -31.40 0.94 -47.27
CA SER A 2 -30.31 0.13 -47.81
C SER A 2 -28.94 0.83 -47.75
N PHE A 3 -27.95 0.04 -47.28
CA PHE A 3 -26.49 0.13 -47.42
C PHE A 3 -25.71 0.97 -46.38
N LEU A 4 -24.96 0.34 -45.44
CA LEU A 4 -23.53 -0.12 -45.52
C LEU A 4 -22.55 1.07 -45.48
N LYS A 5 -21.36 1.09 -44.86
CA LYS A 5 -20.53 0.22 -44.00
C LYS A 5 -19.32 1.09 -43.52
N ALA A 6 -18.60 0.58 -42.52
CA ALA A 6 -17.38 1.07 -41.88
C ALA A 6 -16.30 1.75 -42.77
N ASN A 7 -15.51 2.69 -42.22
CA ASN A 7 -14.13 2.41 -41.75
C ASN A 7 -13.40 3.61 -41.10
N SER A 8 -12.48 3.27 -40.20
CA SER A 8 -11.17 3.92 -39.93
C SER A 8 -11.09 5.39 -39.51
N ALA A 9 -10.83 5.62 -38.21
CA ALA A 9 -10.02 6.74 -37.75
C ALA A 9 -8.95 6.24 -36.78
N SER A 10 -7.71 6.42 -37.21
CA SER A 10 -6.44 6.04 -36.61
C SER A 10 -6.12 6.85 -35.36
N THR A 11 -6.00 6.19 -34.21
CA THR A 11 -5.26 6.74 -33.05
C THR A 11 -3.87 6.11 -33.00
N ALA A 12 -2.86 6.97 -33.07
CA ALA A 12 -1.45 6.64 -33.11
C ALA A 12 -0.99 5.85 -31.88
N ASN A 13 -0.45 4.65 -32.10
CA ASN A 13 0.32 3.92 -31.11
C ASN A 13 1.75 4.49 -31.04
N ALA A 14 2.19 4.75 -29.82
CA ALA A 14 3.56 5.10 -29.48
C ALA A 14 4.53 3.95 -29.83
N PRO A 15 5.74 4.23 -30.36
CA PRO A 15 6.72 3.20 -30.65
C PRO A 15 7.37 2.68 -29.36
N SER A 16 7.29 1.37 -29.13
CA SER A 16 8.04 0.66 -28.09
C SER A 16 9.56 0.67 -28.39
N PRO A 17 10.42 0.70 -27.37
CA PRO A 17 11.86 0.72 -27.55
C PRO A 17 12.38 -0.68 -27.96
N THR A 18 12.81 -0.81 -29.21
CA THR A 18 13.69 -1.90 -29.64
C THR A 18 15.09 -1.73 -29.02
N PRO A 19 15.71 -2.79 -28.46
CA PRO A 19 17.11 -2.74 -28.07
C PRO A 19 17.98 -2.85 -29.33
N SER A 20 18.58 -1.73 -29.73
CA SER A 20 19.60 -1.69 -30.77
C SER A 20 20.87 -2.41 -30.29
N THR A 21 21.09 -3.62 -30.80
CA THR A 21 22.35 -4.34 -30.69
C THR A 21 23.32 -3.75 -31.71
N SER A 22 24.22 -2.87 -31.25
CA SER A 22 25.34 -2.38 -32.05
C SER A 22 26.37 -3.50 -32.23
N SER A 23 26.54 -3.97 -33.47
CA SER A 23 27.60 -4.92 -33.85
C SER A 23 28.66 -4.25 -34.72
N THR A 24 29.86 -4.07 -34.17
CA THR A 24 31.18 -3.97 -34.86
C THR A 24 32.23 -4.01 -33.75
N SER A 25 33.29 -4.80 -33.71
CA SER A 25 34.00 -5.58 -34.74
C SER A 25 35.03 -6.50 -34.04
N GLY A 26 35.26 -7.70 -34.59
CA GLY A 26 36.57 -8.36 -34.44
C GLY A 26 36.65 -9.62 -33.58
N SER A 27 36.01 -10.71 -34.00
CA SER A 27 36.54 -12.07 -33.75
C SER A 27 36.05 -13.04 -34.82
N LYS A 28 37.00 -13.67 -35.51
CA LYS A 28 36.78 -14.63 -36.60
C LYS A 28 35.89 -15.78 -36.09
N ARG A 29 34.70 -15.94 -36.67
CA ARG A 29 33.86 -17.12 -36.44
C ARG A 29 34.56 -18.36 -37.02
N LYS A 30 34.82 -19.35 -36.17
CA LYS A 30 35.22 -20.70 -36.57
C LYS A 30 33.97 -21.39 -37.16
N ARG A 31 34.08 -21.87 -38.39
CA ARG A 31 33.04 -22.66 -39.08
C ARG A 31 32.70 -23.90 -38.22
N PRO A 32 31.42 -24.22 -37.96
CA PRO A 32 31.06 -25.47 -37.30
C PRO A 32 31.47 -26.64 -38.21
N ALA A 33 32.08 -27.67 -37.62
CA ALA A 33 32.45 -28.89 -38.33
C ALA A 33 31.20 -29.59 -38.86
N ASP A 34 31.30 -30.13 -40.08
CA ASP A 34 30.27 -30.98 -40.70
C ASP A 34 30.00 -32.19 -39.79
N GLY A 35 28.78 -32.28 -39.21
CA GLY A 35 28.34 -33.44 -38.43
C GLY A 35 27.43 -33.19 -37.22
N ALA A 36 27.09 -31.95 -36.86
CA ALA A 36 26.15 -31.71 -35.75
C ALA A 36 24.68 -31.90 -36.19
N PRO A 37 23.86 -32.70 -35.48
CA PRO A 37 22.44 -32.85 -35.81
C PRO A 37 21.71 -31.50 -35.69
N PRO A 38 20.65 -31.26 -36.49
CA PRO A 38 19.96 -29.98 -36.53
C PRO A 38 19.37 -29.66 -35.14
N VAL A 39 19.83 -28.56 -34.54
CA VAL A 39 19.25 -28.04 -33.30
C VAL A 39 17.85 -27.53 -33.63
N VAL A 40 16.85 -28.34 -33.29
CA VAL A 40 15.43 -28.01 -33.45
C VAL A 40 15.08 -26.90 -32.47
N TYR A 41 14.95 -25.68 -32.98
CA TYR A 41 14.72 -24.43 -32.23
C TYR A 41 13.25 -24.20 -31.83
N SER A 42 12.44 -25.27 -31.74
CA SER A 42 10.98 -25.16 -31.55
C SER A 42 10.48 -25.59 -30.17
N GLN A 43 11.37 -25.88 -29.23
CA GLN A 43 10.98 -26.05 -27.83
C GLN A 43 11.33 -24.75 -27.10
N PRO A 44 10.36 -24.05 -26.48
CA PRO A 44 10.71 -23.07 -25.47
C PRO A 44 11.53 -23.83 -24.42
N GLN A 45 12.78 -23.40 -24.19
CA GLN A 45 13.57 -23.93 -23.09
C GLN A 45 12.70 -23.86 -21.85
N ASP A 46 12.45 -25.03 -21.26
CA ASP A 46 11.68 -25.19 -20.04
C ASP A 46 12.30 -24.28 -18.99
N THR A 47 11.72 -23.09 -18.87
CA THR A 47 12.27 -22.02 -18.06
C THR A 47 11.92 -22.48 -16.65
N GLY A 48 12.92 -22.82 -15.83
CA GLY A 48 12.81 -23.44 -14.48
C GLY A 48 11.95 -22.67 -13.47
N THR A 49 10.70 -22.43 -13.85
CA THR A 49 9.66 -21.62 -13.21
C THR A 49 9.02 -22.47 -12.12
N GLY A 50 9.78 -22.67 -11.05
CA GLY A 50 9.41 -23.57 -9.96
C GLY A 50 10.60 -24.13 -9.19
N GLU A 51 11.81 -24.05 -9.75
CA GLU A 51 13.03 -24.49 -9.06
C GLU A 51 13.58 -23.45 -8.09
N HIS A 52 13.17 -22.19 -8.24
CA HIS A 52 13.61 -21.11 -7.37
C HIS A 52 13.02 -21.27 -5.96
N VAL A 53 13.86 -21.11 -4.94
CA VAL A 53 13.52 -21.36 -3.52
C VAL A 53 12.31 -20.54 -3.07
N PHE A 54 12.21 -19.27 -3.48
CA PHE A 54 11.06 -18.42 -3.12
C PHE A 54 9.76 -18.86 -3.79
N THR A 55 9.82 -19.43 -4.99
CA THR A 55 8.65 -20.01 -5.68
C THR A 55 8.19 -21.29 -4.95
N ARG A 56 9.14 -22.11 -4.49
CA ARG A 56 8.84 -23.26 -3.64
C ARG A 56 8.20 -22.83 -2.31
N LEU A 57 8.69 -21.76 -1.69
CA LEU A 57 8.07 -21.18 -0.49
C LEU A 57 6.63 -20.71 -0.74
N THR A 58 6.32 -20.16 -1.92
CA THR A 58 4.92 -19.85 -2.26
C THR A 58 4.06 -21.11 -2.37
N TYR A 59 4.58 -22.19 -2.96
CA TYR A 59 3.87 -23.47 -2.99
C TYR A 59 3.67 -24.09 -1.59
N VAL A 60 4.65 -23.94 -0.69
CA VAL A 60 4.47 -24.32 0.73
C VAL A 60 3.35 -23.52 1.37
N ASN A 61 3.31 -22.20 1.16
CA ASN A 61 2.25 -21.36 1.71
C ASN A 61 0.88 -21.78 1.18
N ASP A 62 0.76 -22.10 -0.11
CA ASP A 62 -0.50 -22.58 -0.69
C ASP A 62 -0.90 -23.94 -0.11
N PHE A 63 0.04 -24.89 0.01
CA PHE A 63 -0.19 -26.20 0.65
C PHE A 63 -0.71 -26.06 2.09
N LEU A 64 -0.06 -25.22 2.89
CA LEU A 64 -0.48 -24.96 4.27
C LEU A 64 -1.81 -24.20 4.31
N ARG A 65 -2.06 -23.29 3.36
CA ARG A 65 -3.32 -22.54 3.25
C ARG A 65 -4.50 -23.43 2.90
N GLU A 66 -4.30 -24.51 2.14
CA GLU A 66 -5.37 -25.48 1.88
C GLU A 66 -5.66 -26.37 3.11
N ARG A 67 -4.67 -26.55 3.98
CA ARG A 67 -4.74 -27.44 5.16
C ARG A 67 -4.59 -26.68 6.47
N LYS A 68 -5.32 -25.58 6.64
CA LYS A 68 -5.20 -24.65 7.79
C LYS A 68 -5.43 -25.29 9.15
N ASP A 69 -6.17 -26.40 9.20
CA ASP A 69 -6.58 -27.05 10.44
C ASP A 69 -5.52 -27.97 11.05
N LYS A 70 -4.45 -28.29 10.32
CA LYS A 70 -3.46 -29.30 10.73
C LYS A 70 -2.03 -28.74 10.78
N TRP A 71 -1.26 -29.31 11.69
CA TRP A 71 0.19 -29.12 11.75
C TRP A 71 0.87 -30.16 10.87
N HIS A 72 1.77 -29.72 10.01
CA HIS A 72 2.49 -30.56 9.04
C HIS A 72 3.96 -30.71 9.44
N SER A 73 4.50 -31.91 9.26
CA SER A 73 5.92 -32.15 9.46
C SER A 73 6.75 -31.52 8.34
N PHE A 74 8.04 -31.31 8.57
CA PHE A 74 8.93 -30.87 7.49
C PHE A 74 8.96 -31.87 6.33
N GLU A 75 8.92 -33.18 6.63
CA GLU A 75 8.96 -34.22 5.62
C GLU A 75 7.72 -34.18 4.72
N ASP A 76 6.53 -34.04 5.30
CA ASP A 76 5.26 -33.97 4.56
C ASP A 76 5.30 -32.85 3.51
N ILE A 77 5.93 -31.71 3.87
CA ILE A 77 6.04 -30.54 3.00
C ILE A 77 7.08 -30.77 1.90
N MET A 78 8.20 -31.43 2.21
CA MET A 78 9.22 -31.76 1.21
C MET A 78 8.73 -32.83 0.22
N GLU A 79 7.94 -33.80 0.70
CA GLU A 79 7.27 -34.81 -0.11
C GLU A 79 6.30 -34.14 -1.10
N TYR A 80 5.48 -33.19 -0.63
CA TYR A 80 4.61 -32.39 -1.50
C TYR A 80 5.38 -31.63 -2.59
N LEU A 81 6.56 -31.09 -2.27
CA LEU A 81 7.42 -30.39 -3.23
C LEU A 81 8.27 -31.31 -4.10
N ASN A 82 8.22 -32.63 -3.88
CA ASN A 82 9.09 -33.63 -4.52
C ASN A 82 10.60 -33.31 -4.39
N ILE A 83 11.03 -32.80 -3.23
CA ILE A 83 12.44 -32.47 -3.00
C ILE A 83 13.14 -33.63 -2.29
N PRO A 84 14.13 -34.30 -2.91
CA PRO A 84 14.81 -35.43 -2.32
C PRO A 84 15.64 -35.03 -1.09
N SER A 85 15.83 -35.99 -0.19
CA SER A 85 16.72 -35.86 0.98
C SER A 85 18.16 -35.59 0.54
N GLY A 86 18.75 -34.47 0.99
CA GLY A 86 20.11 -34.04 0.63
C GLY A 86 20.18 -32.86 -0.35
N HIS A 87 19.05 -32.41 -0.91
CA HIS A 87 19.03 -31.24 -1.77
C HIS A 87 19.34 -29.95 -0.99
N ILE A 88 20.27 -29.12 -1.47
CA ILE A 88 20.75 -27.88 -0.79
C ILE A 88 19.60 -26.95 -0.41
N GLN A 89 18.58 -26.86 -1.27
CA GLN A 89 17.43 -25.99 -1.02
C GLN A 89 16.55 -26.42 0.16
N ARG A 90 16.66 -27.65 0.64
CA ARG A 90 15.87 -28.15 1.77
C ARG A 90 16.22 -27.39 3.05
N GLU A 91 17.51 -27.20 3.32
CA GLU A 91 17.95 -26.38 4.47
C GLU A 91 17.65 -24.89 4.29
N GLN A 92 17.78 -24.37 3.06
CA GLN A 92 17.40 -22.98 2.77
C GLN A 92 15.90 -22.75 3.01
N LEU A 93 15.04 -23.65 2.54
CA LEU A 93 13.60 -23.57 2.72
C LEU A 93 13.21 -23.71 4.19
N ARG A 94 13.88 -24.60 4.93
CA ARG A 94 13.73 -24.72 6.39
C ARG A 94 14.00 -23.40 7.11
N GLN A 95 15.10 -22.73 6.78
CA GLN A 95 15.44 -21.42 7.36
C GLN A 95 14.41 -20.35 6.99
N LEU A 96 13.97 -20.30 5.73
CA LEU A 96 12.98 -19.33 5.26
C LEU A 96 11.60 -19.54 5.92
N MET A 97 11.18 -20.79 6.10
CA MET A 97 9.91 -21.11 6.78
C MET A 97 9.93 -20.73 8.26
N ARG A 98 11.09 -20.83 8.92
CA ARG A 98 11.28 -20.48 10.34
C ARG A 98 11.49 -18.98 10.56
N ALA A 99 11.83 -18.22 9.53
CA ALA A 99 12.11 -16.79 9.64
C ALA A 99 10.82 -16.01 10.00
N ASP A 100 10.88 -15.22 11.08
CA ASP A 100 9.78 -14.33 11.46
C ASP A 100 9.81 -13.05 10.61
N ASN A 101 9.08 -13.10 9.50
CA ASN A 101 8.92 -11.98 8.58
C ASN A 101 7.43 -11.64 8.48
N GLN A 102 7.08 -10.36 8.36
CA GLN A 102 5.68 -9.93 8.15
C GLN A 102 5.02 -10.56 6.90
N GLY A 103 5.85 -10.91 5.90
CA GLY A 103 5.40 -11.62 4.70
C GLY A 103 5.29 -13.14 4.86
N ASN A 104 5.90 -13.74 5.89
CA ASN A 104 5.85 -15.18 6.10
C ASN A 104 4.51 -15.57 6.74
N ARG A 105 3.77 -16.46 6.06
CA ARG A 105 2.46 -16.95 6.49
C ARG A 105 2.55 -18.34 7.09
N ILE A 106 3.70 -18.66 7.67
CA ILE A 106 4.00 -19.96 8.27
C ILE A 106 4.31 -19.72 9.76
N SER A 107 3.57 -20.41 10.61
CA SER A 107 3.87 -20.57 12.03
C SER A 107 4.68 -21.85 12.21
N TRP A 108 5.71 -21.79 13.04
CA TRP A 108 6.58 -22.91 13.34
C TRP A 108 6.60 -23.18 14.85
N ASP A 109 6.47 -24.45 15.21
CA ASP A 109 6.63 -24.93 16.58
C ASP A 109 8.00 -25.61 16.74
N SER A 110 8.83 -25.05 17.62
CA SER A 110 10.19 -25.55 17.90
C SER A 110 10.21 -26.88 18.63
N HIS A 111 9.17 -27.23 19.39
CA HIS A 111 9.16 -28.47 20.18
C HIS A 111 8.82 -29.70 19.33
N ASN A 112 7.85 -29.56 18.44
CA ASN A 112 7.37 -30.67 17.61
C ASN A 112 7.96 -30.66 16.19
N GLU A 113 8.74 -29.63 15.84
CA GLU A 113 9.24 -29.37 14.48
C GLU A 113 8.14 -29.38 13.41
N LYS A 114 6.97 -28.80 13.73
CA LYS A 114 5.83 -28.73 12.82
C LYS A 114 5.56 -27.31 12.34
N TYR A 115 4.90 -27.24 11.18
CA TYR A 115 4.53 -26.00 10.52
C TYR A 115 3.02 -25.92 10.33
N LYS A 116 2.46 -24.72 10.50
CA LYS A 116 1.03 -24.44 10.29
C LYS A 116 0.87 -23.12 9.54
N TYR A 117 -0.23 -22.98 8.79
CA TYR A 117 -0.59 -21.71 8.18
C TYR A 117 -0.90 -20.63 9.23
N LYS A 118 -0.34 -19.44 9.03
CA LYS A 118 -0.63 -18.22 9.80
C LYS A 118 -1.41 -17.26 8.92
N SER A 119 -2.68 -17.04 9.26
CA SER A 119 -3.52 -16.06 8.58
C SER A 119 -2.97 -14.65 8.73
N LYS A 120 -3.34 -13.75 7.80
CA LYS A 120 -2.90 -12.34 7.87
C LYS A 120 -3.32 -11.65 9.17
N LEU A 121 -4.53 -11.95 9.62
CA LEU A 121 -5.10 -11.53 10.90
C LEU A 121 -5.42 -12.79 11.69
N ASP A 122 -4.93 -12.89 12.91
CA ASP A 122 -5.18 -14.01 13.82
C ASP A 122 -6.56 -13.86 14.49
N ILE A 123 -7.60 -13.74 13.66
CA ILE A 123 -8.98 -13.51 14.06
C ILE A 123 -9.85 -14.59 13.42
N HIS A 124 -10.35 -15.48 14.26
CA HIS A 124 -11.10 -16.68 13.90
C HIS A 124 -12.56 -16.65 14.38
N ASN A 125 -12.93 -15.66 15.20
CA ASN A 125 -14.26 -15.55 15.80
C ASN A 125 -14.64 -14.08 16.04
N ARG A 126 -15.94 -13.81 16.14
CA ARG A 126 -16.58 -12.55 16.55
C ARG A 126 -15.99 -11.97 17.83
N ALA A 127 -15.75 -12.81 18.84
CA ALA A 127 -15.18 -12.38 20.12
C ALA A 127 -13.73 -11.86 19.96
N GLN A 128 -12.92 -12.57 19.16
CA GLN A 128 -11.56 -12.14 18.84
C GLN A 128 -11.55 -10.86 18.00
N LEU A 129 -12.52 -10.69 17.10
CA LEU A 129 -12.67 -9.45 16.33
C LEU A 129 -12.95 -8.25 17.25
N LYS A 130 -13.86 -8.39 18.22
CA LYS A 130 -14.14 -7.35 19.23
C LYS A 130 -12.91 -7.04 20.08
N GLY A 131 -12.23 -8.08 20.56
CA GLY A 131 -10.98 -7.92 21.33
C GLY A 131 -9.91 -7.18 20.52
N HIS A 132 -9.73 -7.55 19.26
CA HIS A 132 -8.80 -6.88 18.36
C HIS A 132 -9.13 -5.39 18.21
N PHE A 133 -10.40 -5.04 18.00
CA PHE A 133 -10.82 -3.64 17.92
C PHE A 133 -10.57 -2.85 19.22
N GLN A 134 -10.74 -3.45 20.38
CA GLN A 134 -10.46 -2.80 21.67
C GLN A 134 -8.96 -2.57 21.89
N THR A 135 -8.12 -3.50 21.45
CA THR A 135 -6.66 -3.36 21.56
C THR A 135 -6.07 -2.37 20.56
N GLN A 136 -6.79 -2.09 19.47
CA GLN A 136 -6.29 -1.27 18.38
C GLN A 136 -6.24 0.21 18.80
N LYS A 137 -5.03 0.79 18.84
CA LYS A 137 -4.84 2.21 19.21
C LYS A 137 -5.38 3.20 18.17
N SER A 138 -5.50 2.78 16.92
CA SER A 138 -5.96 3.60 15.82
C SER A 138 -7.27 3.03 15.28
N ALA A 139 -8.22 3.87 14.87
CA ALA A 139 -9.50 3.43 14.29
C ALA A 139 -9.36 3.04 12.80
N LEU A 140 -8.35 2.22 12.46
CA LEU A 140 -8.19 1.69 11.11
C LEU A 140 -9.22 0.60 10.83
N GLY A 141 -9.86 0.68 9.67
CA GLY A 141 -10.81 -0.32 9.20
C GLY A 141 -10.10 -1.60 8.76
N LEU A 142 -10.65 -2.74 9.15
CA LEU A 142 -10.15 -4.05 8.72
C LEU A 142 -10.82 -4.46 7.41
N GLN A 143 -10.03 -5.01 6.49
CA GLN A 143 -10.54 -5.54 5.22
C GLN A 143 -11.14 -6.93 5.44
N ILE A 144 -12.34 -7.16 4.92
CA ILE A 144 -13.03 -8.46 5.03
C ILE A 144 -12.27 -9.56 4.29
N LYS A 145 -11.56 -9.22 3.21
CA LYS A 145 -10.68 -10.16 2.51
C LYS A 145 -9.58 -10.72 3.40
N ASP A 146 -9.04 -9.88 4.29
CA ASP A 146 -7.98 -10.28 5.22
C ASP A 146 -8.54 -11.11 6.37
N LEU A 147 -9.77 -10.82 6.81
CA LEU A 147 -10.48 -11.62 7.81
C LEU A 147 -10.90 -12.99 7.26
N LYS A 148 -11.34 -13.05 6.00
CA LYS A 148 -11.76 -14.30 5.31
C LYS A 148 -10.62 -15.32 5.22
N ASP A 149 -9.37 -14.86 5.30
CA ASP A 149 -8.21 -15.74 5.33
C ASP A 149 -8.14 -16.58 6.62
N GLY A 150 -8.40 -16.00 7.79
CA GLY A 150 -8.45 -16.77 9.06
C GLY A 150 -9.82 -17.42 9.32
N TRP A 151 -10.89 -16.83 8.79
CA TRP A 151 -12.24 -17.13 9.23
C TRP A 151 -13.20 -17.21 8.04
N SER A 152 -13.61 -18.43 7.69
CA SER A 152 -14.39 -18.71 6.47
C SER A 152 -15.82 -18.14 6.52
N THR A 153 -16.47 -18.16 7.69
CA THR A 153 -17.85 -17.69 7.90
C THR A 153 -17.98 -16.19 8.21
N VAL A 154 -16.87 -15.43 8.06
CA VAL A 154 -16.78 -13.98 8.32
C VAL A 154 -17.94 -13.17 7.75
N ALA A 155 -18.33 -13.42 6.50
CA ALA A 155 -19.31 -12.57 5.83
C ALA A 155 -20.70 -12.67 6.50
N GLU A 156 -21.12 -13.87 6.87
CA GLU A 156 -22.39 -14.11 7.57
C GLU A 156 -22.31 -13.59 9.01
N ASP A 157 -21.19 -13.83 9.67
CA ASP A 157 -20.99 -13.43 11.06
C ASP A 157 -20.94 -11.91 11.23
N ILE A 158 -20.29 -11.19 10.30
CA ILE A 158 -20.29 -9.73 10.27
C ILE A 158 -21.70 -9.19 10.03
N THR A 159 -22.47 -9.80 9.11
CA THR A 159 -23.84 -9.36 8.84
C THR A 159 -24.71 -9.47 10.11
N LYS A 160 -24.58 -10.58 10.85
CA LYS A 160 -25.26 -10.77 12.15
C LYS A 160 -24.79 -9.78 13.22
N MET A 161 -23.51 -9.37 13.20
CA MET A 161 -22.97 -8.36 14.12
C MET A 161 -23.42 -6.94 13.76
N GLU A 162 -23.58 -6.66 12.48
CA GLU A 162 -24.09 -5.40 11.95
C GLU A 162 -25.57 -5.21 12.29
N GLU A 163 -26.40 -6.26 12.16
CA GLU A 163 -27.80 -6.23 12.59
C GLU A 163 -27.95 -5.90 14.08
N LYS A 164 -26.97 -6.32 14.89
CA LYS A 164 -26.89 -6.01 16.33
C LYS A 164 -26.23 -4.66 16.62
N ASN A 165 -25.84 -3.91 15.59
CA ASN A 165 -25.10 -2.67 15.68
C ASN A 165 -23.79 -2.76 16.48
N GLU A 166 -23.15 -3.93 16.52
CA GLU A 166 -21.87 -4.09 17.24
C GLU A 166 -20.67 -3.64 16.39
N VAL A 167 -20.87 -3.52 15.08
CA VAL A 167 -19.83 -3.33 14.09
C VAL A 167 -20.36 -2.46 12.95
N LEU A 168 -19.54 -1.53 12.47
CA LEU A 168 -19.84 -0.71 11.30
C LEU A 168 -19.24 -1.37 10.06
N VAL A 169 -20.05 -1.50 8.99
CA VAL A 169 -19.63 -2.16 7.75
C VAL A 169 -19.81 -1.21 6.57
N ARG A 170 -18.76 -1.06 5.77
CA ARG A 170 -18.87 -0.38 4.47
C ARG A 170 -19.00 -1.43 3.38
N ARG A 171 -20.12 -1.34 2.66
CA ARG A 171 -20.39 -2.14 1.46
C ARG A 171 -19.89 -1.45 0.20
N ALA A 172 -19.56 -2.25 -0.81
CA ALA A 172 -19.39 -1.77 -2.18
C ALA A 172 -20.76 -1.44 -2.82
N LYS A 173 -20.75 -0.88 -4.03
CA LYS A 173 -21.97 -0.68 -4.84
C LYS A 173 -22.71 -2.00 -5.08
N ASP A 174 -21.97 -3.10 -5.17
CA ASP A 174 -22.50 -4.45 -5.38
C ASP A 174 -23.07 -5.10 -4.10
N GLY A 175 -23.16 -4.36 -2.99
CA GLY A 175 -23.65 -4.87 -1.70
C GLY A 175 -22.66 -5.72 -0.91
N VAL A 176 -21.52 -6.10 -1.51
CA VAL A 176 -20.50 -6.92 -0.84
C VAL A 176 -19.82 -6.11 0.27
N PRO A 177 -19.75 -6.63 1.51
CA PRO A 177 -19.10 -5.94 2.61
C PRO A 177 -17.58 -5.94 2.38
N LYS A 178 -16.94 -4.76 2.46
CA LYS A 178 -15.51 -4.56 2.18
C LYS A 178 -14.69 -4.31 3.44
N THR A 179 -15.12 -3.36 4.26
CA THR A 179 -14.35 -2.91 5.43
C THR A 179 -15.21 -2.84 6.67
N VAL A 180 -14.57 -3.08 7.81
CA VAL A 180 -15.20 -3.30 9.10
C VAL A 180 -14.54 -2.40 10.14
N TRP A 181 -15.34 -1.75 10.97
CA TRP A 181 -14.89 -0.96 12.11
C TRP A 181 -15.66 -1.35 13.36
N ALA A 182 -15.06 -1.07 14.51
CA ALA A 182 -15.76 -1.11 15.78
C ALA A 182 -16.96 -0.16 15.75
N ASN A 183 -18.09 -0.60 16.30
CA ASN A 183 -19.17 0.31 16.66
C ASN A 183 -19.31 0.34 18.18
N ASP A 184 -19.56 1.52 18.73
CA ASP A 184 -19.94 1.68 20.13
C ASP A 184 -21.45 1.93 20.20
N PRO A 185 -22.24 0.97 20.73
CA PRO A 185 -23.68 1.14 20.86
C PRO A 185 -24.08 2.31 21.76
N SER A 186 -23.22 2.74 22.70
CA SER A 186 -23.52 3.84 23.61
C SER A 186 -23.58 5.21 22.90
N LEU A 187 -22.94 5.32 21.74
CA LEU A 187 -22.92 6.53 20.92
C LEU A 187 -24.03 6.53 19.86
N MET A 188 -24.83 5.48 19.77
CA MET A 188 -25.94 5.40 18.81
C MET A 188 -27.20 6.06 19.35
N LEU A 189 -27.48 7.25 18.84
CA LEU A 189 -28.70 8.00 19.13
C LEU A 189 -29.70 7.76 17.99
N PRO A 190 -30.83 7.07 18.24
CA PRO A 190 -31.88 6.94 17.24
C PRO A 190 -32.50 8.31 16.97
N MET A 191 -32.57 8.69 15.70
CA MET A 191 -33.18 9.95 15.26
C MET A 191 -34.49 9.66 14.51
N ASP A 192 -35.48 10.53 14.67
CA ASP A 192 -36.72 10.45 13.89
C ASP A 192 -36.40 10.53 12.38
N PRO A 193 -36.89 9.57 11.56
CA PRO A 193 -36.71 9.61 10.11
C PRO A 193 -37.20 10.91 9.45
N VAL A 194 -38.25 11.55 9.98
CA VAL A 194 -38.73 12.83 9.44
C VAL A 194 -37.72 13.93 9.69
N PHE A 195 -37.18 14.02 10.91
CA PHE A 195 -36.11 14.94 11.25
C PHE A 195 -34.86 14.69 10.41
N ALA A 196 -34.43 13.43 10.23
CA ALA A 196 -33.26 13.11 9.44
C ALA A 196 -33.40 13.59 7.98
N LYS A 197 -34.58 13.40 7.37
CA LYS A 197 -34.88 13.92 6.02
C LYS A 197 -34.84 15.44 5.97
N ALA A 198 -35.45 16.11 6.96
CA ALA A 198 -35.43 17.56 7.06
C ALA A 198 -33.99 18.08 7.18
N TRP A 199 -33.17 17.45 8.03
CA TRP A 199 -31.76 17.78 8.21
C TRP A 199 -30.97 17.66 6.90
N HIS A 200 -31.12 16.55 6.17
CA HIS A 200 -30.45 16.34 4.88
C HIS A 200 -30.96 17.25 3.75
N SER A 201 -32.17 17.82 3.88
CA SER A 201 -32.70 18.77 2.89
C SER A 201 -32.09 20.17 2.99
N VAL A 202 -31.49 20.51 4.14
CA VAL A 202 -30.85 21.80 4.35
C VAL A 202 -29.60 21.90 3.48
N GLN A 203 -29.64 22.79 2.48
CA GLN A 203 -28.49 23.09 1.62
C GLN A 203 -27.51 23.99 2.38
N VAL A 204 -26.27 23.52 2.53
CA VAL A 204 -25.18 24.32 3.10
C VAL A 204 -24.50 25.08 1.94
N PRO A 205 -24.41 26.42 1.98
CA PRO A 205 -23.70 27.19 0.95
C PRO A 205 -22.26 26.73 0.77
N ASP A 206 -21.83 26.55 -0.49
CA ASP A 206 -20.45 26.15 -0.82
C ASP A 206 -19.42 27.21 -0.41
N ASN A 207 -19.82 28.48 -0.41
CA ASN A 207 -18.95 29.58 -0.04
C ASN A 207 -18.90 29.77 1.49
N PRO A 208 -17.75 29.55 2.15
CA PRO A 208 -17.62 29.67 3.61
C PRO A 208 -17.87 31.09 4.12
N GLU A 209 -17.62 32.13 3.30
CA GLU A 209 -17.87 33.53 3.69
C GLU A 209 -19.35 33.88 3.67
N GLU A 210 -20.12 33.27 2.76
CA GLU A 210 -21.57 33.42 2.72
C GLU A 210 -22.23 32.72 3.91
N LEU A 211 -21.80 31.49 4.22
CA LEU A 211 -22.23 30.77 5.41
C LEU A 211 -21.96 31.59 6.69
N ARG A 212 -20.76 32.19 6.82
CA ARG A 212 -20.45 33.07 7.95
C ARG A 212 -21.36 34.28 8.04
N LYS A 213 -21.62 34.99 6.92
CA LYS A 213 -22.51 36.16 6.90
C LYS A 213 -23.92 35.80 7.35
N VAL A 214 -24.46 34.69 6.85
CA VAL A 214 -25.80 34.20 7.23
C VAL A 214 -25.85 33.82 8.70
N LEU A 215 -24.83 33.13 9.24
CA LEU A 215 -24.77 32.79 10.67
C LEU A 215 -24.69 34.04 11.55
N LEU A 216 -23.89 35.04 11.17
CA LEU A 216 -23.79 36.31 11.88
C LEU A 216 -25.09 37.12 11.84
N ALA A 217 -25.78 37.13 10.70
CA ALA A 217 -27.09 37.76 10.57
C ALA A 217 -28.14 37.10 11.50
N ASN A 218 -28.02 35.79 11.73
CA ASN A 218 -28.84 35.01 12.66
C ASN A 218 -28.31 35.02 14.11
N LYS A 219 -27.41 35.94 14.46
CA LYS A 219 -26.83 36.10 15.82
C LYS A 219 -26.09 34.86 16.33
N MET A 220 -25.67 33.95 15.45
CA MET A 220 -24.80 32.82 15.80
C MET A 220 -23.35 33.24 15.64
N THR A 221 -22.67 33.49 16.75
CA THR A 221 -21.23 33.77 16.76
C THR A 221 -20.44 32.48 16.92
N ALA A 222 -19.35 32.33 16.15
CA ALA A 222 -18.48 31.18 16.29
C ALA A 222 -17.84 31.17 17.69
N ALA A 223 -18.06 30.09 18.46
CA ALA A 223 -17.52 29.94 19.81
C ALA A 223 -15.98 29.95 19.85
N THR A 224 -15.34 29.58 18.73
CA THR A 224 -13.90 29.68 18.56
C THR A 224 -13.62 30.90 17.70
N GLN A 225 -13.28 32.03 18.33
CA GLN A 225 -12.54 33.07 17.61
C GLN A 225 -11.28 32.39 17.09
N ALA A 226 -11.20 32.15 15.77
CA ALA A 226 -9.94 31.75 15.17
C ALA A 226 -8.93 32.80 15.60
N LYS A 227 -7.97 32.42 16.45
CA LYS A 227 -6.81 33.27 16.72
C LYS A 227 -6.19 33.51 15.36
N VAL A 228 -6.45 34.67 14.78
CA VAL A 228 -5.69 35.18 13.68
C VAL A 228 -4.28 35.23 14.23
N ILE A 229 -3.47 34.25 13.87
CA ILE A 229 -2.03 34.31 14.08
C ILE A 229 -1.61 35.41 13.12
N VAL A 230 -1.73 36.66 13.57
CA VAL A 230 -1.09 37.78 12.92
C VAL A 230 0.38 37.41 12.96
N ALA A 231 0.93 37.04 11.81
CA ALA A 231 2.34 36.77 11.68
C ALA A 231 3.06 37.98 12.28
N ALA A 232 3.79 37.75 13.37
CA ALA A 232 4.54 38.82 14.03
C ALA A 232 5.34 39.53 12.93
N PRO A 233 5.31 40.88 12.87
CA PRO A 233 6.02 41.59 11.84
C PRO A 233 7.47 41.12 11.88
N THR A 234 7.90 40.43 10.82
CA THR A 234 9.28 40.02 10.70
C THR A 234 10.05 41.32 10.53
N ASN A 235 10.51 41.89 11.64
CA ASN A 235 11.58 42.86 11.64
C ASN A 235 12.81 42.10 11.13
N LYS A 236 12.89 41.94 9.80
CA LYS A 236 14.13 41.65 9.12
C LYS A 236 15.04 42.80 9.51
N LYS A 237 15.85 42.59 10.56
CA LYS A 237 16.92 43.50 10.94
C LYS A 237 17.67 43.78 9.64
N LYS A 238 17.57 45.00 9.11
CA LYS A 238 18.38 45.42 7.98
C LYS A 238 19.81 45.08 8.38
N LYS A 239 20.46 44.17 7.64
CA LYS A 239 21.87 43.85 7.86
C LYS A 239 22.61 45.19 7.86
N GLY A 240 23.20 45.55 9.00
CA GLY A 240 24.02 46.75 9.09
C GLY A 240 25.11 46.69 8.00
N PRO A 241 25.56 47.84 7.47
CA PRO A 241 26.58 47.86 6.44
C PRO A 241 27.77 47.03 6.91
N ARG A 242 28.19 46.05 6.10
CA ARG A 242 29.36 45.22 6.41
C ARG A 242 30.56 46.15 6.42
N ARG A 243 31.01 46.59 7.60
CA ARG A 243 32.29 47.29 7.75
C ARG A 243 33.35 46.35 7.20
N GLY A 244 34.08 46.84 6.19
CA GLY A 244 35.01 46.05 5.37
C GLY A 244 35.93 45.16 6.20
N GLY A 245 36.21 43.97 5.68
CA GLY A 245 37.12 43.01 6.30
C GLY A 245 38.50 43.63 6.54
N LYS A 246 39.20 43.13 7.57
CA LYS A 246 40.53 43.60 7.99
C LYS A 246 41.48 43.69 6.78
N GLN A 247 41.89 44.91 6.46
CA GLN A 247 42.83 45.22 5.39
C GLN A 247 44.25 45.13 5.94
N THR A 248 45.04 44.19 5.43
CA THR A 248 46.44 43.99 5.85
C THR A 248 47.45 44.76 4.98
N ASN A 249 47.01 45.44 3.92
CA ASN A 249 47.89 46.21 3.02
C ASN A 249 47.50 47.69 2.97
N THR A 250 48.41 48.56 3.42
CA THR A 250 48.22 50.01 3.61
C THR A 250 47.89 50.77 2.31
N HIS A 251 48.39 50.32 1.17
CA HIS A 251 48.19 51.01 -0.12
C HIS A 251 46.78 50.84 -0.72
N MET A 252 46.00 49.86 -0.24
CA MET A 252 44.65 49.57 -0.76
C MET A 252 43.52 50.34 -0.06
N ILE A 253 43.86 51.20 0.89
CA ILE A 253 42.89 51.93 1.75
C ILE A 253 42.09 52.99 0.96
N GLY A 254 42.65 53.55 -0.12
CA GLY A 254 42.00 54.62 -0.90
C GLY A 254 40.99 54.11 -1.93
N ILE A 255 41.23 52.94 -2.52
CA ILE A 255 40.47 52.43 -3.69
C ILE A 255 39.19 51.71 -3.27
N LEU A 256 39.17 51.10 -2.09
CA LEU A 256 38.05 50.27 -1.61
C LEU A 256 37.07 51.03 -0.70
N LYS A 257 37.17 52.36 -0.63
CA LYS A 257 36.16 53.20 0.03
C LYS A 257 34.99 53.42 -0.93
N ASP A 258 33.83 52.95 -0.53
CA ASP A 258 32.60 53.07 -1.29
C ASP A 258 32.07 54.52 -1.22
N PHE A 259 32.15 55.25 -2.34
CA PHE A 259 31.62 56.61 -2.48
C PHE A 259 30.26 56.66 -3.19
N SER A 260 29.58 55.51 -3.36
CA SER A 260 28.28 55.44 -4.04
C SER A 260 27.15 56.25 -3.37
N GLY A 261 27.34 56.70 -2.13
CA GLY A 261 26.43 57.60 -1.41
C GLY A 261 26.75 59.10 -1.50
N MET A 262 27.85 59.49 -2.17
CA MET A 262 28.20 60.90 -2.41
C MET A 262 27.91 61.29 -3.86
N ARG A 263 26.62 61.34 -4.22
CA ARG A 263 26.14 62.20 -5.30
C ARG A 263 25.24 63.26 -4.67
N LYS A 264 25.61 64.54 -4.86
CA LYS A 264 24.68 65.66 -4.83
C LYS A 264 24.02 65.77 -6.19
#